data_AF-W2SBH0-F1
#
_entry.id   AF-W2SBH0-F1
#
_cell.length_a   1.000
_cell.length_b   1.000
_cell.length_c   1.000
_cell.angle_alpha   90.00
_cell.angle_beta   90.00
_cell.angle_gamma   90.00
#
_symmetry.space_group_name_H-M   'P 1'
#
loop_
_entity.id
_entity.type
_entity.pdbx_description
1 polymer ?
#
loop_
_entity_poly.entity_id
_entity_poly.type
_entity_poly.pdbx_seq_one_letter_code
_entity_poly.pdbx_strand_id
1 'polypeptide(L)'
;MLSDGKAKSFLQDWMIYDYWQRADDPAIRVDAKYNHQNVRVQDGSLLLLQKGFTDGTHVSMAGIQSKRIDILHGTFRAIFKVTGDSGGSCAGFFWYRDDRSELDIEVVTEGDSLVNGTINYTTHPSTDENGLPVPGATFREPTLAEDGTNADVCREHRFDSDDTGVRYYLDGELRHKDVRAPMLGGNLQVSLE
;
A
#
# COMPACT_ATOMS: atom_id res chain seq x y z
N MET A 1 -17.56 12.99 4.49
CA MET A 1 -18.50 11.90 4.20
C MET A 1 -18.73 11.91 2.69
N LEU A 2 -18.78 10.75 2.05
CA LEU A 2 -18.96 10.54 0.61
C LEU A 2 -20.36 10.97 0.12
N SER A 3 -20.72 12.24 0.31
CA SER A 3 -22.08 12.77 0.10
C SER A 3 -22.30 13.47 -1.24
N ASP A 4 -21.27 13.59 -2.08
CA ASP A 4 -21.35 14.19 -3.42
C ASP A 4 -21.61 13.13 -4.51
N GLY A 5 -22.20 13.50 -5.65
CA GLY A 5 -22.46 12.62 -6.80
C GLY A 5 -21.21 11.90 -7.31
N LYS A 6 -20.02 12.51 -7.18
CA LYS A 6 -18.72 11.88 -7.50
C LYS A 6 -18.38 10.71 -6.58
N ALA A 7 -18.89 10.71 -5.35
CA ALA A 7 -18.66 9.62 -4.42
C ALA A 7 -19.52 8.39 -4.74
N LYS A 8 -20.69 8.55 -5.36
CA LYS A 8 -21.50 7.43 -5.84
C LYS A 8 -20.83 6.65 -6.96
N SER A 9 -20.17 7.32 -7.90
CA SER A 9 -19.41 6.65 -8.96
C SER A 9 -18.16 5.94 -8.40
N PHE A 10 -17.47 6.53 -7.42
CA PHE A 10 -16.32 5.89 -6.78
C PHE A 10 -16.69 4.54 -6.15
N LEU A 11 -17.82 4.48 -5.43
CA LEU A 11 -18.30 3.26 -4.79
C LEU A 11 -18.85 2.21 -5.78
N GLN A 12 -18.91 2.49 -7.09
CA GLN A 12 -19.24 1.45 -8.07
C GLN A 12 -18.09 0.48 -8.26
N ASP A 13 -16.86 1.00 -8.29
CA ASP A 13 -15.65 0.23 -8.59
C ASP A 13 -14.81 -0.12 -7.35
N TRP A 14 -14.98 0.62 -6.25
CA TRP A 14 -14.17 0.48 -5.04
C TRP A 14 -15.00 0.05 -3.83
N MET A 15 -14.40 -0.77 -2.97
CA MET A 15 -14.87 -1.07 -1.61
C MET A 15 -13.98 -0.36 -0.61
N ILE A 16 -14.59 0.13 0.47
CA ILE A 16 -13.89 0.81 1.56
C ILE A 16 -13.80 -0.14 2.74
N TYR A 17 -12.62 -0.22 3.36
CA TYR A 17 -12.41 -1.03 4.55
C TYR A 17 -13.04 -0.40 5.79
N ASP A 18 -13.70 -1.23 6.58
CA ASP A 18 -14.22 -0.89 7.91
C ASP A 18 -14.21 -2.13 8.81
N TYR A 19 -13.03 -2.47 9.34
CA TYR A 19 -12.84 -3.62 10.21
C TYR A 19 -11.68 -3.40 11.19
N TRP A 20 -11.66 -4.22 12.23
CA TRP A 20 -10.63 -4.21 13.27
C TRP A 20 -9.52 -5.20 12.94
N GLN A 21 -8.29 -4.76 13.17
CA GLN A 21 -7.09 -5.58 13.33
C GLN A 21 -6.72 -5.53 14.80
N ARG A 22 -6.81 -6.65 15.50
CA ARG A 22 -6.62 -6.70 16.95
C ARG A 22 -5.27 -7.33 17.29
N ALA A 23 -4.63 -6.82 18.33
CA ALA A 23 -3.34 -7.28 18.82
C ALA A 23 -3.39 -8.66 19.53
N ASP A 24 -4.54 -9.33 19.53
CA ASP A 24 -4.63 -10.76 19.86
C ASP A 24 -4.14 -11.66 18.73
N ASP A 25 -3.96 -11.12 17.52
CA ASP A 25 -3.21 -11.74 16.43
C ASP A 25 -1.70 -11.46 16.60
N PRO A 26 -0.83 -12.50 16.60
CA PRO A 26 0.61 -12.30 16.75
C PRO A 26 1.26 -11.50 15.60
N ALA A 27 0.59 -11.34 14.45
CA ALA A 27 1.05 -10.47 13.37
C ALA A 27 0.75 -8.99 13.59
N ILE A 28 -0.13 -8.66 14.56
CA ILE A 28 -0.61 -7.30 14.82
C ILE A 28 0.04 -6.78 16.11
N ARG A 29 0.86 -5.72 15.98
CA ARG A 29 1.61 -5.16 17.12
C ARG A 29 0.76 -4.35 18.09
N VAL A 30 -0.27 -3.68 17.56
CA VAL A 30 -1.15 -2.77 18.29
C VAL A 30 -2.54 -2.84 17.69
N ASP A 31 -3.57 -2.67 18.51
CA ASP A 31 -4.93 -2.58 17.99
C ASP A 31 -5.00 -1.48 16.93
N ALA A 32 -5.57 -1.83 15.79
CA ALA A 32 -5.74 -0.95 14.65
C ALA A 32 -7.13 -1.13 14.05
N LYS A 33 -7.64 -0.06 13.43
CA LYS A 33 -8.95 -0.08 12.80
C LYS A 33 -8.88 0.62 11.46
N TYR A 34 -9.16 -0.12 10.39
CA TYR A 34 -9.62 0.48 9.15
C TYR A 34 -10.96 1.16 9.39
N ASN A 35 -10.99 2.48 9.24
CA ASN A 35 -12.18 3.29 9.48
C ASN A 35 -12.62 3.95 8.17
N HIS A 36 -13.82 3.63 7.69
CA HIS A 36 -14.33 4.20 6.44
C HIS A 36 -14.37 5.74 6.43
N GLN A 37 -14.43 6.39 7.61
CA GLN A 37 -14.44 7.85 7.73
C GLN A 37 -13.08 8.50 7.37
N ASN A 38 -12.02 7.70 7.35
CA ASN A 38 -10.69 8.10 6.93
C ASN A 38 -10.49 8.04 5.41
N VAL A 39 -11.47 7.53 4.66
CA VAL A 39 -11.47 7.55 3.19
C VAL A 39 -12.36 8.68 2.69
N ARG A 40 -11.78 9.62 1.94
CA ARG A 40 -12.52 10.78 1.41
C ARG A 40 -12.16 11.01 -0.05
N VAL A 41 -13.17 11.38 -0.84
CA VAL A 41 -12.95 11.92 -2.19
C VAL A 41 -13.20 13.42 -2.10
N GLN A 42 -12.18 14.22 -2.38
CA GLN A 42 -12.26 15.68 -2.29
C GLN A 42 -11.39 16.30 -3.37
N ASP A 43 -11.92 17.32 -4.06
CA ASP A 43 -11.19 18.11 -5.07
C ASP A 43 -10.54 17.28 -6.19
N GLY A 44 -11.15 16.13 -6.53
CA GLY A 44 -10.63 15.21 -7.55
C GLY A 44 -9.57 14.22 -7.05
N SER A 45 -9.24 14.25 -5.76
CA SER A 45 -8.27 13.38 -5.13
C SER A 45 -8.93 12.40 -4.14
N LEU A 46 -8.29 11.24 -3.96
CA LEU A 46 -8.56 10.34 -2.86
C LEU A 46 -7.66 10.73 -1.68
N LEU A 47 -8.25 10.96 -0.52
CA LEU A 47 -7.53 11.18 0.74
C LEU A 47 -7.73 9.94 1.61
N LEU A 48 -6.60 9.36 2.01
CA LEU A 48 -6.50 8.33 3.03
C LEU A 48 -5.89 9.00 4.27
N LEU A 49 -6.56 8.88 5.41
CA LEU A 49 -6.15 9.52 6.66
C LEU A 49 -5.76 8.45 7.67
N GLN A 50 -4.74 8.73 8.45
CA GLN A 50 -4.36 7.90 9.59
C GLN A 50 -4.34 8.76 10.85
N LYS A 51 -4.65 8.12 11.98
CA LYS A 51 -4.41 8.67 13.31
C LYS A 51 -3.56 7.66 14.05
N GLY A 52 -2.38 8.10 14.49
CA GLY A 52 -1.47 7.29 15.29
C GLY A 52 -2.10 6.88 16.63
N PHE A 53 -1.40 6.00 17.33
CA PHE A 53 -1.86 5.45 18.60
C PHE A 53 -1.82 6.52 19.72
N THR A 54 -2.94 7.22 19.93
CA THR A 54 -3.10 8.21 21.01
C THR A 54 -3.95 7.65 22.15
N ASP A 55 -3.49 7.86 23.40
CA ASP A 55 -4.20 7.58 24.65
C ASP A 55 -4.69 6.13 24.85
N GLY A 56 -3.97 5.16 24.30
CA GLY A 56 -4.22 3.74 24.57
C GLY A 56 -5.43 3.14 23.85
N THR A 57 -5.86 3.72 22.73
CA THR A 57 -7.04 3.25 22.00
C THR A 57 -6.69 2.29 20.87
N HIS A 58 -6.32 2.80 19.69
CA HIS A 58 -5.93 2.04 18.51
C HIS A 58 -5.33 2.98 17.46
N VAL A 59 -4.60 2.45 16.50
CA VAL A 59 -4.26 3.16 15.26
C VAL A 59 -5.49 3.20 14.37
N SER A 60 -5.92 4.37 13.92
CA SER A 60 -7.02 4.49 12.97
C SER A 60 -6.47 4.64 11.56
N MET A 61 -6.76 3.70 10.68
CA MET A 61 -6.18 3.54 9.34
C MET A 61 -7.23 3.78 8.25
N ALA A 62 -6.78 3.79 7.00
CA ALA A 62 -7.63 3.92 5.81
C ALA A 62 -7.23 2.91 4.75
N GLY A 63 -8.20 2.34 4.06
CA GLY A 63 -7.93 1.37 3.00
C GLY A 63 -9.10 1.19 2.06
N ILE A 64 -8.79 0.94 0.81
CA ILE A 64 -9.74 0.63 -0.25
C ILE A 64 -9.22 -0.52 -1.10
N GLN A 65 -10.13 -1.25 -1.74
CA GLN A 65 -9.80 -2.19 -2.81
C GLN A 65 -10.76 -2.09 -3.97
N SER A 66 -10.31 -2.49 -5.16
CA SER A 66 -11.22 -2.67 -6.29
C SER A 66 -12.22 -3.78 -5.99
N LYS A 67 -13.46 -3.62 -6.44
CA LYS A 67 -14.47 -4.69 -6.42
C LYS A 67 -14.16 -5.81 -7.39
N ARG A 68 -13.45 -5.47 -8.47
CA ARG A 68 -12.91 -6.47 -9.37
C ARG A 68 -11.80 -7.23 -8.66
N ILE A 69 -11.90 -8.56 -8.75
CA ILE A 69 -10.96 -9.53 -8.18
C ILE A 69 -10.33 -10.40 -9.29
N ASP A 70 -10.52 -10.02 -10.54
CA ASP A 70 -10.06 -10.72 -11.75
C ASP A 70 -8.98 -9.92 -12.50
N ILE A 71 -8.37 -8.92 -11.85
CA ILE A 71 -7.32 -8.09 -12.43
C ILE A 71 -6.06 -8.95 -12.51
N LEU A 72 -5.50 -9.15 -13.71
CA LEU A 72 -4.25 -9.88 -13.92
C LEU A 72 -3.16 -8.90 -14.42
N HIS A 73 -2.51 -9.23 -15.53
CA HIS A 73 -1.43 -8.47 -16.14
C HIS A 73 -1.89 -7.08 -16.61
N GLY A 74 -0.95 -6.15 -16.61
CA GLY A 74 -1.20 -4.77 -16.98
C GLY A 74 -0.14 -3.82 -16.42
N THR A 75 -0.38 -2.53 -16.65
CA THR A 75 0.40 -1.45 -16.07
C THR A 75 -0.48 -0.70 -15.09
N PHE A 76 -0.08 -0.70 -13.82
CA PHE A 76 -0.83 -0.11 -12.72
C PHE A 76 -0.06 1.04 -12.12
N ARG A 77 -0.73 2.18 -11.93
CA ARG A 77 -0.12 3.43 -11.48
C ARG A 77 -0.92 4.03 -10.34
N ALA A 78 -0.21 4.52 -9.32
CA ALA A 78 -0.76 5.40 -8.30
C ALA A 78 0.13 6.65 -8.22
N ILE A 79 -0.49 7.82 -8.19
CA ILE A 79 0.22 9.11 -8.07
C ILE A 79 -0.20 9.70 -6.73
N PHE A 80 0.72 9.69 -5.76
CA PHE A 80 0.41 10.14 -4.41
C PHE A 80 1.63 10.74 -3.74
N LYS A 81 1.35 11.38 -2.60
CA LYS A 81 2.34 11.84 -1.63
C LYS A 81 1.88 11.45 -0.24
N VAL A 82 2.83 11.25 0.65
CA VAL A 82 2.58 11.01 2.07
C VAL A 82 2.94 12.29 2.82
N THR A 83 2.05 12.75 3.68
CA THR A 83 2.22 13.96 4.49
C THR A 83 1.80 13.66 5.92
N GLY A 84 2.51 14.20 6.91
CA GLY A 84 2.20 13.97 8.31
C GLY A 84 3.46 13.98 9.16
N ASP A 85 3.34 13.45 10.37
CA ASP A 85 4.46 13.29 11.30
C ASP A 85 5.16 11.94 11.08
N SER A 86 6.37 11.82 11.61
CA SER A 86 7.09 10.55 11.77
C SER A 86 6.37 9.63 12.76
N GLY A 87 6.49 8.32 12.56
CA GLY A 87 5.83 7.32 13.38
C GLY A 87 5.76 5.92 12.78
N GLY A 88 6.42 5.67 11.64
CA GLY A 88 6.43 4.37 10.98
C GLY A 88 5.15 4.04 10.21
N SER A 89 4.33 5.04 9.85
CA SER A 89 3.19 4.85 8.95
C SER A 89 3.62 4.29 7.59
N CYS A 90 2.81 3.41 7.03
CA CYS A 90 3.02 2.78 5.73
C CYS A 90 1.90 3.20 4.76
N ALA A 91 2.25 3.86 3.66
CA ALA A 91 1.35 4.10 2.55
C ALA A 91 1.58 3.02 1.48
N GLY A 92 0.58 2.17 1.27
CA GLY A 92 0.69 1.03 0.39
C GLY A 92 -0.12 1.16 -0.89
N PHE A 93 0.46 0.69 -2.00
CA PHE A 93 -0.22 0.47 -3.27
C PHE A 93 0.09 -0.94 -3.77
N PHE A 94 -0.96 -1.76 -3.91
CA PHE A 94 -0.79 -3.19 -4.07
C PHE A 94 -1.65 -3.76 -5.18
N TRP A 95 -1.18 -4.88 -5.73
CA TRP A 95 -2.04 -5.90 -6.31
C TRP A 95 -2.06 -7.10 -5.36
N TYR A 96 -3.24 -7.63 -5.04
CA TYR A 96 -3.39 -8.70 -4.06
C TYR A 96 -4.38 -9.77 -4.51
N ARG A 97 -4.01 -11.03 -4.28
CA ARG A 97 -4.92 -12.18 -4.40
C ARG A 97 -4.95 -12.98 -3.09
N ASP A 98 -3.79 -13.32 -2.58
CA ASP A 98 -3.55 -14.07 -1.35
C ASP A 98 -2.09 -13.87 -0.89
N ASP A 99 -1.74 -14.29 0.33
CA ASP A 99 -0.41 -14.11 0.94
C ASP A 99 0.77 -14.68 0.11
N ARG A 100 0.49 -15.51 -0.91
CA ARG A 100 1.49 -16.08 -1.83
C ARG A 100 1.52 -15.41 -3.19
N SER A 101 0.58 -14.51 -3.48
CA SER A 101 0.47 -13.81 -4.74
C SER A 101 0.00 -12.38 -4.48
N GLU A 102 0.99 -11.51 -4.36
CA GLU A 102 0.85 -10.09 -4.03
C GLU A 102 2.04 -9.30 -4.59
N LEU A 103 1.80 -8.06 -5.00
CA LEU A 103 2.79 -7.11 -5.49
C LEU A 103 2.64 -5.81 -4.73
N ASP A 104 3.71 -5.36 -4.08
CA ASP A 104 3.67 -4.22 -3.17
C ASP A 104 4.56 -3.08 -3.62
N ILE A 105 4.04 -1.87 -3.45
CA ILE A 105 4.83 -0.66 -3.31
C ILE A 105 4.44 0.00 -2.00
N GLU A 106 5.37 0.02 -1.05
CA GLU A 106 5.15 0.56 0.29
C GLU A 106 6.07 1.75 0.54
N VAL A 107 5.51 2.91 0.84
CA VAL A 107 6.27 4.08 1.31
C VAL A 107 6.15 4.14 2.82
N VAL A 108 7.27 3.88 3.51
CA VAL A 108 7.33 3.82 4.97
C VAL A 108 7.98 5.10 5.49
N THR A 109 7.25 5.83 6.32
CA THR A 109 7.75 7.04 6.98
C THR A 109 8.82 6.71 8.03
N GLU A 110 9.58 7.71 8.48
CA GLU A 110 10.51 7.50 9.59
C GLU A 110 9.80 6.99 10.84
N GLY A 111 10.46 6.10 11.59
CA GLY A 111 9.90 5.39 12.75
C GLY A 111 10.99 4.54 13.41
N ASP A 112 10.60 3.48 14.13
CA ASP A 112 11.52 2.57 14.84
C ASP A 112 11.68 1.19 14.18
N SER A 113 11.05 0.99 13.01
CA SER A 113 11.13 -0.27 12.27
C SER A 113 12.44 -0.41 11.48
N LEU A 114 12.78 -1.65 11.12
CA LEU A 114 13.97 -1.97 10.31
C LEU A 114 13.88 -1.46 8.86
N VAL A 115 12.70 -1.00 8.42
CA VAL A 115 12.42 -0.52 7.06
C VAL A 115 11.92 0.93 7.06
N ASN A 116 12.21 1.68 8.12
CA ASN A 116 11.80 3.07 8.24
C ASN A 116 12.44 3.95 7.14
N GLY A 117 11.70 4.96 6.68
CA GLY A 117 12.21 5.91 5.68
C GLY A 117 12.53 5.31 4.30
N THR A 118 11.93 4.17 3.93
CA THR A 118 12.16 3.50 2.64
C THR A 118 10.93 3.47 1.75
N ILE A 119 11.19 3.26 0.46
CA ILE A 119 10.23 2.71 -0.48
C ILE A 119 10.59 1.24 -0.68
N ASN A 120 9.67 0.33 -0.39
CA ASN A 120 9.82 -1.10 -0.58
C ASN A 120 9.04 -1.54 -1.83
N TYR A 121 9.68 -2.33 -2.67
CA TYR A 121 9.06 -3.01 -3.81
C TYR A 121 9.14 -4.50 -3.56
N THR A 122 8.00 -5.15 -3.35
CA THR A 122 7.97 -6.58 -2.98
C THR A 122 7.11 -7.38 -3.95
N THR A 123 7.63 -8.51 -4.40
CA THR A 123 6.87 -9.55 -5.10
C THR A 123 6.76 -10.77 -4.18
N HIS A 124 5.53 -11.06 -3.73
CA HIS A 124 5.27 -12.19 -2.85
C HIS A 124 5.28 -13.53 -3.59
N PRO A 125 5.71 -14.62 -2.92
CA PRO A 125 6.14 -14.66 -1.52
C PRO A 125 7.53 -14.03 -1.31
N SER A 126 7.68 -13.25 -0.25
CA SER A 126 8.96 -12.61 0.13
C SER A 126 9.85 -13.52 0.99
N THR A 127 9.30 -14.59 1.56
CA THR A 127 10.02 -15.63 2.29
C THR A 127 9.67 -17.02 1.77
N ASP A 128 10.62 -17.96 1.88
CA ASP A 128 10.41 -19.36 1.54
C ASP A 128 9.69 -20.14 2.66
N GLU A 129 9.52 -21.45 2.46
CA GLU A 129 8.85 -22.34 3.43
C GLU A 129 9.58 -22.48 4.77
N ASN A 130 10.86 -22.11 4.84
CA ASN A 130 11.65 -22.09 6.07
C ASN A 130 11.68 -20.68 6.71
N GLY A 131 10.97 -19.71 6.13
CA GLY A 131 10.95 -18.33 6.58
C GLY A 131 12.20 -17.54 6.17
N LEU A 132 13.03 -18.05 5.26
CA LEU A 132 14.20 -17.33 4.77
C LEU A 132 13.79 -16.37 3.64
N PRO A 133 14.39 -15.17 3.54
CA PRO A 133 14.10 -14.24 2.46
C PRO A 133 14.33 -14.87 1.08
N VAL A 134 13.35 -14.76 0.19
CA VAL A 134 13.51 -15.14 -1.21
C VAL A 134 14.42 -14.12 -1.89
N PRO A 135 15.56 -14.54 -2.49
CA PRO A 135 16.49 -13.60 -3.10
C PRO A 135 15.84 -12.74 -4.18
N GLY A 136 15.98 -11.42 -4.05
CA GLY A 136 15.44 -10.47 -5.00
C GLY A 136 13.93 -10.27 -4.92
N ALA A 137 13.23 -10.87 -3.95
CA ALA A 137 11.78 -10.67 -3.79
C ALA A 137 11.42 -9.27 -3.29
N THR A 138 12.31 -8.64 -2.52
CA THR A 138 12.14 -7.27 -2.03
C THR A 138 13.36 -6.44 -2.41
N PHE A 139 13.12 -5.29 -3.02
CA PHE A 139 14.10 -4.22 -3.17
C PHE A 139 13.68 -3.02 -2.33
N ARG A 140 14.64 -2.39 -1.66
CA ARG A 140 14.40 -1.22 -0.81
C ARG A 140 15.31 -0.08 -1.25
N GLU A 141 14.75 1.11 -1.41
CA GLU A 141 15.51 2.34 -1.61
C GLU A 141 15.08 3.39 -0.58
N PRO A 142 15.98 4.26 -0.12
CA PRO A 142 15.60 5.35 0.78
C PRO A 142 14.60 6.29 0.09
N THR A 143 13.70 6.84 0.88
CA THR A 143 12.88 7.99 0.47
C THR A 143 13.77 9.22 0.23
N LEU A 144 13.30 10.17 -0.59
CA LEU A 144 14.11 11.34 -0.98
C LEU A 144 14.20 12.42 0.11
N ALA A 145 13.22 12.50 1.00
CA ALA A 145 13.24 13.42 2.12
C ALA A 145 13.83 12.73 3.35
N GLU A 146 14.63 13.48 4.13
CA GLU A 146 15.20 12.97 5.37
C GLU A 146 14.12 12.49 6.36
N ASP A 147 12.90 13.02 6.32
CA ASP A 147 11.79 12.64 7.21
C ASP A 147 10.92 11.47 6.70
N GLY A 148 11.29 10.83 5.59
CA GLY A 148 10.49 9.74 5.02
C GLY A 148 9.34 10.21 4.13
N THR A 149 9.04 11.51 4.09
CA THR A 149 7.82 12.03 3.45
C THR A 149 8.12 12.61 2.07
N ASN A 150 7.41 12.17 1.04
CA ASN A 150 7.35 12.89 -0.24
C ASN A 150 6.40 14.12 -0.11
N ALA A 151 6.42 14.84 1.01
CA ALA A 151 5.35 15.76 1.42
C ALA A 151 5.08 16.89 0.43
N ASP A 152 6.11 17.30 -0.32
CA ASP A 152 6.01 18.42 -1.24
C ASP A 152 5.57 18.02 -2.65
N VAL A 153 5.77 16.77 -3.08
CA VAL A 153 5.58 16.35 -4.47
C VAL A 153 4.90 14.99 -4.58
N CYS A 154 3.79 14.93 -5.33
CA CYS A 154 3.22 13.65 -5.72
C CYS A 154 4.15 12.93 -6.70
N ARG A 155 4.45 11.66 -6.44
CA ARG A 155 5.32 10.81 -7.27
C ARG A 155 4.48 9.72 -7.94
N GLU A 156 4.85 9.33 -9.17
CA GLU A 156 4.25 8.17 -9.83
C GLU A 156 4.91 6.89 -9.29
N HIS A 157 4.12 6.06 -8.61
CA HIS A 157 4.46 4.69 -8.28
C HIS A 157 3.79 3.76 -9.28
N ARG A 158 4.57 2.89 -9.92
CA ARG A 158 4.07 2.00 -10.98
C ARG A 158 4.65 0.61 -10.88
N PHE A 159 3.83 -0.39 -11.14
CA PHE A 159 4.31 -1.71 -11.54
C PHE A 159 3.67 -2.14 -12.85
N ASP A 160 4.48 -2.74 -13.72
CA ASP A 160 4.04 -3.46 -14.90
C ASP A 160 4.15 -4.95 -14.61
N SER A 161 3.10 -5.72 -14.91
CA SER A 161 3.10 -7.18 -14.81
C SER A 161 2.67 -7.79 -16.13
N ASP A 162 3.43 -8.78 -16.59
CA ASP A 162 3.13 -9.61 -17.76
C ASP A 162 3.61 -11.05 -17.55
N ASP A 163 3.61 -11.85 -18.61
CA ASP A 163 4.06 -13.25 -18.59
C ASP A 163 5.57 -13.43 -18.37
N THR A 164 6.35 -12.36 -18.42
CA THR A 164 7.80 -12.36 -18.18
C THR A 164 8.19 -11.97 -16.77
N GLY A 165 7.26 -11.45 -15.98
CA GLY A 165 7.50 -11.02 -14.60
C GLY A 165 6.86 -9.68 -14.25
N VAL A 166 7.47 -9.02 -13.27
CA VAL A 166 7.04 -7.72 -12.74
C VAL A 166 8.19 -6.73 -12.78
N ARG A 167 7.89 -5.49 -13.14
CA ARG A 167 8.84 -4.38 -13.23
C ARG A 167 8.27 -3.19 -12.46
N TYR A 168 9.01 -2.71 -11.47
CA TYR A 168 8.62 -1.59 -10.61
C TYR A 168 9.32 -0.31 -11.03
N TYR A 169 8.59 0.81 -10.97
CA TYR A 169 9.07 2.12 -11.36
C TYR A 169 8.66 3.20 -10.37
N LEU A 170 9.53 4.20 -10.26
CA LEU A 170 9.30 5.47 -9.57
C LEU A 170 9.56 6.59 -10.58
N ASP A 171 8.51 7.35 -10.90
CA ASP A 171 8.52 8.47 -11.87
C ASP A 171 9.04 8.08 -13.25
N GLY A 172 8.62 6.88 -13.69
CA GLY A 172 8.99 6.30 -14.97
C GLY A 172 10.36 5.63 -14.99
N GLU A 173 11.19 5.79 -13.96
CA GLU A 173 12.49 5.12 -13.84
C GLU A 173 12.34 3.74 -13.22
N LEU A 174 12.93 2.73 -13.85
CA LEU A 174 12.92 1.36 -13.38
C LEU A 174 13.75 1.24 -12.10
N ARG A 175 13.17 0.64 -11.05
CA ARG A 175 13.80 0.42 -9.74
C ARG A 175 14.09 -1.04 -9.48
N HIS A 176 13.13 -1.90 -9.80
CA HIS A 176 13.21 -3.32 -9.46
C HIS A 176 12.54 -4.20 -10.51
N LYS A 177 12.98 -5.46 -10.58
CA LYS A 177 12.39 -6.51 -11.42
C LYS A 177 12.35 -7.81 -10.66
N ASP A 178 11.27 -8.55 -10.86
CA ASP A 178 11.13 -9.94 -10.48
C ASP A 178 10.63 -10.72 -11.70
N VAL A 179 11.07 -11.96 -11.86
CA VAL A 179 10.60 -12.85 -12.94
C VAL A 179 9.28 -13.54 -12.59
N ARG A 180 8.86 -13.45 -11.33
CA ARG A 180 7.61 -14.00 -10.83
C ARG A 180 6.49 -12.99 -11.08
N ALA A 181 5.42 -13.44 -11.73
CA ALA A 181 4.23 -12.64 -11.98
C ALA A 181 2.97 -13.33 -11.45
N PRO A 182 1.92 -12.56 -11.12
CA PRO A 182 0.58 -13.09 -10.92
C PRO A 182 0.15 -14.03 -12.05
N MET A 183 -0.31 -15.22 -11.68
CA MET A 183 -0.83 -16.23 -12.62
C MET A 183 -2.35 -16.30 -12.63
N LEU A 184 -3.00 -15.73 -11.61
CA LEU A 184 -4.45 -15.69 -11.45
C LEU A 184 -4.87 -14.28 -11.06
N GLY A 185 -6.11 -13.92 -11.37
CA GLY A 185 -6.64 -12.59 -11.09
C GLY A 185 -6.70 -12.27 -9.59
N GLY A 186 -6.57 -10.99 -9.28
CA GLY A 186 -6.64 -10.41 -7.94
C GLY A 186 -7.28 -9.02 -8.00
N ASN A 187 -7.06 -8.22 -6.96
CA ASN A 187 -7.59 -6.86 -6.86
C ASN A 187 -6.45 -5.84 -6.69
N LEU A 188 -6.77 -4.57 -6.92
CA LEU A 188 -5.89 -3.46 -6.57
C LEU A 188 -6.32 -2.90 -5.23
N GLN A 189 -5.37 -2.59 -4.35
CA GLN A 189 -5.66 -1.93 -3.09
C GLN A 189 -4.76 -0.72 -2.87
N VAL A 190 -5.24 0.22 -2.06
CA VAL A 190 -4.47 1.37 -1.58
C VAL A 190 -4.81 1.56 -0.13
N SER A 191 -3.80 1.70 0.72
CA SER A 191 -3.99 1.89 2.17
C SER A 191 -3.02 2.91 2.75
N LEU A 192 -3.34 3.33 3.97
CA LEU A 192 -2.48 4.07 4.87
C LEU A 192 -2.64 3.49 6.27
N GLU A 193 -1.56 2.88 6.76
CA GLU A 193 -1.51 1.98 7.93
C GLU A 193 -0.53 2.44 9.01
#